data_AF-A0A940LTD7-F1
#
_entry.id   AF-A0A940LTD7-F1
#
_cell.length_a   1.000
_cell.length_b   1.000
_cell.length_c   1.000
_cell.angle_alpha   90.00
_cell.angle_beta   90.00
_cell.angle_gamma   90.00
#
_symmetry.space_group_name_H-M   'P 1'
#
loop_
_entity.id
_entity.type
_entity.pdbx_description
1 polymer ?
#
loop_
_entity_poly.entity_id
_entity_poly.type
_entity_poly.pdbx_seq_one_letter_code
_entity_poly.pdbx_strand_id
1 'polypeptide(L)'
;MMAEHAIPAAAHWLQSTMLGTIATTLAVVCVAAVGLGMLNGRMDARRGITVIAGCFLVFGSTSIAAGLRSLTEFSDGGPELIAAQASPMPIQAIFPPPQLPPPPPQVRDPYAGAALHY
;
A
#
# COMPACT_ATOMS: atom_id res chain seq x y z
N MET A 1 -18.34 18.22 -31.84
CA MET A 1 -17.42 17.98 -30.70
C MET A 1 -18.13 17.68 -29.38
N MET A 2 -19.40 18.09 -29.13
CA MET A 2 -20.07 17.83 -27.84
C MET A 2 -20.75 16.45 -27.68
N ALA A 3 -20.91 15.66 -28.75
CA ALA A 3 -21.60 14.36 -28.71
C ALA A 3 -20.70 13.15 -28.41
N GLU A 4 -19.37 13.30 -28.52
CA GLU A 4 -18.41 12.19 -28.38
C GLU A 4 -18.34 11.64 -26.94
N HIS A 5 -18.74 12.44 -25.95
CA HIS A 5 -18.59 12.12 -24.54
C HIS A 5 -19.85 11.54 -23.89
N ALA A 6 -20.98 11.48 -24.61
CA ALA A 6 -22.26 11.02 -24.05
C ALA A 6 -22.23 9.51 -23.70
N ILE A 7 -21.61 8.70 -24.56
CA ILE A 7 -21.49 7.25 -24.35
C ILE A 7 -20.61 6.91 -23.15
N PRO A 8 -19.37 7.42 -23.01
CA PRO A 8 -18.54 7.12 -21.84
C PRO A 8 -19.13 7.67 -20.54
N ALA A 9 -19.81 8.83 -20.58
CA ALA A 9 -20.50 9.36 -19.40
C ALA A 9 -21.67 8.47 -18.96
N ALA A 10 -22.48 7.99 -19.91
CA ALA A 10 -23.56 7.04 -19.63
C ALA A 10 -23.02 5.70 -19.12
N ALA A 11 -21.93 5.20 -19.70
CA ALA A 11 -21.26 3.97 -19.26
C ALA A 11 -20.71 4.11 -17.83
N HIS A 12 -20.10 5.25 -17.50
CA HIS A 12 -19.60 5.50 -16.14
C HIS A 12 -20.72 5.57 -15.11
N TRP A 13 -21.86 6.18 -15.45
CA TRP A 13 -23.05 6.17 -14.58
C TRP A 13 -23.54 4.74 -14.33
N LEU A 14 -23.68 3.95 -15.40
CA LEU A 14 -24.12 2.56 -15.31
C LEU A 14 -23.16 1.72 -14.47
N GLN A 15 -21.86 1.93 -14.66
CA GLN A 15 -20.80 1.27 -13.89
C GLN A 15 -20.87 1.66 -12.42
N SER A 16 -21.08 2.93 -12.10
CA SER A 16 -21.26 3.40 -10.72
C SER A 16 -22.50 2.77 -10.06
N THR A 17 -23.61 2.60 -10.79
CA THR A 17 -24.81 1.94 -10.28
C THR A 17 -24.60 0.43 -10.09
N MET A 18 -23.90 -0.22 -11.03
CA MET A 18 -23.55 -1.65 -10.96
C MET A 18 -22.61 -1.96 -9.80
N LEU A 19 -21.57 -1.13 -9.59
CA LEU A 19 -20.59 -1.31 -8.51
C LEU A 19 -21.10 -0.87 -7.14
N GLY A 20 -22.04 0.08 -7.07
CA GLY A 20 -22.54 0.65 -5.81
C GLY A 20 -23.83 -0.01 -5.32
N THR A 21 -24.95 0.39 -5.91
CA THR A 21 -26.30 -0.01 -5.45
C THR A 21 -26.64 -1.46 -5.78
N ILE A 22 -26.32 -1.94 -6.99
CA ILE A 22 -26.63 -3.33 -7.37
C ILE A 22 -25.76 -4.30 -6.58
N ALA A 23 -24.48 -3.97 -6.40
CA ALA A 23 -23.56 -4.74 -5.60
C ALA A 23 -24.10 -4.92 -4.16
N THR A 24 -24.38 -3.82 -3.46
CA THR A 24 -24.85 -3.86 -2.07
C THR A 24 -26.21 -4.56 -1.92
N THR A 25 -27.13 -4.36 -2.86
CA THR A 25 -28.43 -5.05 -2.84
C THR A 25 -28.28 -6.56 -3.04
N LEU A 26 -27.43 -7.01 -3.96
CA LEU A 26 -27.14 -8.44 -4.13
C LEU A 26 -26.51 -9.07 -2.87
N ALA A 27 -25.63 -8.33 -2.19
CA ALA A 27 -25.07 -8.77 -0.91
C ALA A 27 -26.18 -9.04 0.12
N VAL A 28 -27.13 -8.10 0.25
CA VAL A 28 -28.28 -8.25 1.16
C VAL A 28 -29.18 -9.41 0.75
N VAL A 29 -29.42 -9.62 -0.55
CA VAL A 29 -30.19 -10.77 -1.05
C VAL A 29 -29.51 -12.10 -0.71
N CYS A 30 -28.18 -12.20 -0.85
CA CYS A 30 -27.43 -13.37 -0.42
C CYS A 30 -27.58 -13.63 1.10
N VAL A 31 -27.48 -12.59 1.93
CA VAL A 31 -27.68 -12.70 3.38
C VAL A 31 -29.11 -13.15 3.71
N ALA A 32 -30.12 -12.59 3.02
CA ALA A 32 -31.52 -12.98 3.19
C ALA A 32 -31.77 -14.44 2.78
N ALA A 33 -31.17 -14.91 1.68
CA ALA A 33 -31.26 -16.30 1.24
C ALA A 33 -30.61 -17.27 2.25
N VAL A 34 -29.51 -16.89 2.88
CA VAL A 34 -28.89 -17.67 3.98
C VAL A 34 -29.81 -17.74 5.19
N GLY A 35 -30.36 -16.60 5.62
CA GLY A 35 -31.32 -16.55 6.73
C GLY A 35 -32.57 -17.41 6.46
N LEU A 36 -33.09 -17.37 5.23
CA LEU A 36 -34.19 -18.21 4.79
C LEU A 36 -33.80 -19.70 4.79
N GLY A 37 -32.58 -20.03 4.39
CA GLY A 37 -32.04 -21.40 4.46
C GLY A 37 -31.87 -21.91 5.89
N MET A 38 -31.54 -21.04 6.84
CA MET A 38 -31.50 -21.37 8.28
C MET A 38 -32.91 -21.53 8.85
N LEU A 39 -33.87 -20.71 8.43
CA LEU A 39 -35.27 -20.79 8.86
C LEU A 39 -35.98 -22.07 8.37
N ASN A 40 -35.55 -22.62 7.24
CA ASN A 40 -36.03 -23.92 6.73
C ASN A 40 -35.64 -25.13 7.61
N GLY A 41 -34.95 -24.91 8.74
CA GLY A 41 -34.84 -25.88 9.84
C GLY A 41 -33.88 -27.05 9.59
N ARG A 42 -33.11 -27.04 8.50
CA ARG A 42 -32.26 -28.17 8.07
C ARG A 42 -30.83 -27.80 7.68
N MET A 43 -30.46 -26.51 7.73
CA MET A 43 -29.09 -26.08 7.41
C MET A 43 -28.33 -25.78 8.69
N ASP A 44 -27.22 -26.51 8.90
CA ASP A 44 -26.32 -26.27 10.04
C ASP A 44 -25.94 -24.81 10.12
N ALA A 45 -26.11 -24.19 11.29
CA ALA A 45 -25.82 -22.78 11.49
C ALA A 45 -24.37 -22.41 11.11
N ARG A 46 -23.46 -23.39 11.19
CA ARG A 46 -22.08 -23.32 10.72
C ARG A 46 -21.97 -22.93 9.25
N ARG A 47 -22.82 -23.47 8.39
CA ARG A 47 -22.84 -23.18 6.95
C ARG A 47 -23.34 -21.76 6.68
N GLY A 48 -24.29 -21.28 7.48
CA GLY A 48 -24.72 -19.88 7.45
C GLY A 48 -23.59 -18.91 7.79
N ILE A 49 -22.83 -19.18 8.86
CA ILE A 49 -21.70 -18.35 9.28
C ILE A 49 -20.62 -18.25 8.19
N THR A 50 -20.26 -19.38 7.55
CA THR A 50 -19.26 -19.37 6.47
C THR A 50 -19.71 -18.51 5.27
N VAL A 51 -21.00 -18.54 4.91
CA VAL A 51 -21.52 -17.73 3.80
C VAL A 51 -21.56 -16.24 4.16
N ILE A 52 -21.96 -15.89 5.38
CA ILE A 52 -21.95 -14.50 5.85
C ILE A 52 -20.51 -13.95 5.86
N ALA A 53 -19.55 -14.72 6.37
CA ALA A 53 -18.14 -14.34 6.36
C ALA A 53 -17.60 -14.16 4.92
N GLY A 54 -17.98 -15.04 3.98
CA GLY A 54 -17.64 -14.90 2.57
C GLY A 54 -18.21 -13.62 1.93
N CYS A 55 -19.46 -13.27 2.25
CA CYS A 55 -20.09 -12.04 1.75
C CYS A 55 -19.36 -10.78 2.26
N PHE A 56 -18.97 -10.76 3.54
CA PHE A 56 -18.17 -9.68 4.12
C PHE A 56 -16.78 -9.58 3.50
N LEU A 57 -16.13 -10.71 3.20
CA LEU A 57 -14.82 -10.72 2.54
C LEU A 57 -14.90 -10.17 1.12
N VAL A 58 -15.88 -10.56 0.31
CA VAL A 58 -16.00 -10.07 -1.08
C VAL A 58 -16.25 -8.56 -1.10
N PHE A 59 -17.23 -8.05 -0.34
CA PHE A 59 -17.52 -6.60 -0.28
C PHE A 59 -16.47 -5.79 0.47
N GLY A 60 -15.96 -6.32 1.58
CA GLY A 60 -14.98 -5.67 2.43
C GLY A 60 -13.56 -5.70 1.86
N SER A 61 -13.25 -6.62 0.93
CA SER A 61 -11.90 -6.79 0.36
C SER A 61 -11.34 -5.51 -0.23
N THR A 62 -12.13 -4.73 -0.96
CA THR A 62 -11.70 -3.47 -1.56
C THR A 62 -11.33 -2.43 -0.48
N SER A 63 -12.12 -2.33 0.59
CA SER A 63 -11.85 -1.42 1.71
C SER A 63 -10.59 -1.82 2.47
N ILE A 64 -10.42 -3.13 2.71
CA ILE A 64 -9.22 -3.70 3.35
C ILE A 64 -7.98 -3.45 2.48
N ALA A 65 -8.07 -3.72 1.17
CA ALA A 65 -6.96 -3.50 0.24
C ALA A 65 -6.60 -2.01 0.11
N ALA A 66 -7.58 -1.12 0.10
CA ALA A 66 -7.35 0.32 0.10
C ALA A 66 -6.63 0.78 1.39
N GLY A 67 -7.07 0.29 2.55
CA GLY A 67 -6.39 0.58 3.83
C GLY A 67 -4.97 0.02 3.90
N LEU A 68 -4.71 -1.15 3.31
CA LEU A 68 -3.36 -1.69 3.22
C LEU A 68 -2.47 -0.86 2.28
N ARG A 69 -3.00 -0.38 1.15
CA ARG A 69 -2.27 0.49 0.22
C ARG A 69 -1.95 1.85 0.82
N SER A 70 -2.84 2.43 1.63
CA SER A 70 -2.52 3.69 2.32
C SER A 70 -1.37 3.54 3.32
N LEU A 71 -1.15 2.34 3.89
CA LEU A 71 0.00 2.05 4.75
C LEU A 71 1.30 1.91 3.96
N THR A 72 1.23 1.38 2.72
CA THR A 72 2.40 1.29 1.84
C THR A 72 2.78 2.66 1.29
N GLU A 73 1.82 3.51 0.94
CA GLU A 73 2.06 4.91 0.54
C GLU A 73 2.74 5.70 1.67
N PHE A 74 2.38 5.43 2.94
CA PHE A 74 3.09 5.99 4.09
C PHE A 74 4.53 5.46 4.23
N SER A 75 4.81 4.23 3.79
CA SER A 75 6.16 3.62 3.82
C SER A 75 7.01 3.93 2.58
N ASP A 76 6.42 4.28 1.44
CA ASP A 76 7.12 4.71 0.21
C ASP A 76 7.85 6.05 0.39
N GLY A 77 7.60 6.73 1.51
CA GLY A 77 8.59 7.60 2.12
C GLY A 77 9.79 6.80 2.61
N GLY A 78 10.65 6.38 1.68
CA GLY A 78 11.90 5.66 1.97
C GLY A 78 12.79 6.39 2.98
N PRO A 79 13.97 5.84 3.32
CA PRO A 79 14.90 6.46 4.29
C PRO A 79 15.30 7.91 3.97
N GLU A 80 14.90 8.45 2.82
CA GLU A 80 14.96 9.86 2.49
C GLU A 80 14.10 10.76 3.40
N LEU A 81 12.99 10.34 4.01
CA LEU A 81 12.32 11.21 5.01
C LEU A 81 13.10 11.31 6.33
N ILE A 82 13.88 10.28 6.67
CA ILE A 82 14.83 10.30 7.80
C ILE A 82 16.13 11.01 7.40
N ALA A 83 16.56 10.90 6.14
CA ALA A 83 17.77 11.55 5.61
C ALA A 83 17.56 13.00 5.12
N ALA A 84 16.34 13.42 4.78
CA ALA A 84 15.99 14.80 4.44
C ALA A 84 15.98 15.68 5.70
N GLN A 85 15.78 15.09 6.88
CA GLN A 85 16.08 15.74 8.17
C GLN A 85 17.59 15.87 8.44
N ALA A 86 18.45 15.22 7.65
CA ALA A 86 19.88 15.49 7.56
C ALA A 86 20.20 16.42 6.38
N SER A 87 19.28 17.31 6.01
CA SER A 87 19.64 18.52 5.26
C SER A 87 20.76 19.22 6.03
N PRO A 88 21.99 19.31 5.49
CA PRO A 88 22.99 20.20 6.06
C PRO A 88 22.40 21.60 5.96
N MET A 89 22.19 22.26 7.10
CA MET A 89 21.89 23.69 7.08
C MET A 89 22.95 24.39 6.23
N PRO A 90 22.61 25.38 5.38
CA PRO A 90 23.61 26.21 4.75
C PRO A 90 24.23 27.12 5.82
N ILE A 91 25.17 26.57 6.61
CA ILE A 91 26.09 27.37 7.40
C ILE A 91 27.00 28.06 6.38
N GLN A 92 26.76 29.35 6.17
CA GLN A 92 27.66 30.20 5.42
C GLN A 92 29.07 30.00 5.97
N ALA A 93 30.02 29.74 5.08
CA ALA A 93 31.43 29.57 5.38
C ALA A 93 32.03 30.88 5.93
N ILE A 94 31.80 31.17 7.21
CA ILE A 94 32.53 32.20 7.95
C ILE A 94 33.86 31.64 8.49
N PHE A 95 34.05 30.32 8.49
CA PHE A 95 35.28 29.69 8.96
C PHE A 95 36.01 29.01 7.79
N PRO A 96 37.26 29.40 7.47
CA PRO A 96 38.07 28.61 6.56
C PRO A 96 38.25 27.20 7.16
N PRO A 97 38.15 26.12 6.35
CA PRO A 97 38.30 24.77 6.86
C PRO A 97 39.68 24.62 7.52
N PRO A 98 39.78 24.00 8.71
CA PRO A 98 41.07 23.77 9.35
C PRO A 98 41.93 22.94 8.40
N GLN A 99 43.06 23.51 8.01
CA GLN A 99 44.04 22.87 7.13
C GLN A 99 44.55 21.63 7.86
N LEU A 100 44.12 20.44 7.42
CA LEU A 100 44.61 19.19 7.94
C LEU A 100 46.13 19.14 7.67
N PRO A 101 47.00 18.93 8.68
CA PRO A 101 48.42 18.73 8.46
C PRO A 101 48.62 17.65 7.39
N PRO A 102 49.60 17.80 6.48
CA PRO A 102 49.83 16.81 5.44
C PRO A 102 50.01 15.43 6.08
N PRO A 103 49.36 14.39 5.54
CA PRO A 103 49.43 13.06 6.12
C PRO A 103 50.90 12.63 6.22
N PRO A 104 51.32 12.03 7.34
CA PRO A 104 52.71 11.58 7.50
C PRO A 104 53.07 10.65 6.33
N PRO A 105 54.33 10.68 5.85
CA PRO A 105 54.76 9.86 4.73
C PRO A 105 54.38 8.41 5.00
N GLN A 106 53.52 7.84 4.14
CA GLN A 106 53.01 6.50 4.36
C GLN A 106 54.15 5.50 4.21
N VAL A 107 54.67 5.03 5.34
CA VAL A 107 55.63 3.93 5.41
C VAL A 107 54.92 2.71 4.84
N ARG A 108 55.27 2.37 3.60
CA ARG A 108 54.68 1.27 2.84
C ARG A 108 54.93 -0.03 3.59
N ASP A 109 53.89 -0.59 4.22
CA ASP A 109 53.97 -1.93 4.82
C ASP A 109 53.96 -3.00 3.70
N PRO A 110 55.05 -3.76 3.52
CA PRO A 110 55.17 -4.76 2.46
C PRO A 110 54.25 -5.98 2.63
N TYR A 111 53.57 -6.15 3.76
CA TYR A 111 52.61 -7.26 3.96
C TYR A 111 51.17 -6.96 3.54
N ALA A 112 50.87 -5.73 3.09
CA ALA A 112 49.53 -5.32 2.63
C ALA A 112 49.00 -6.04 1.37
N GLY A 113 49.74 -7.01 0.82
CA GLY A 113 49.32 -7.85 -0.31
C GLY A 113 49.25 -9.36 -0.02
N ALA A 114 49.67 -9.82 1.16
CA ALA A 114 49.74 -11.27 1.45
C ALA A 114 48.40 -11.90 1.88
N ALA A 115 47.46 -11.08 2.36
CA ALA A 115 46.18 -11.55 2.90
C ALA A 115 45.11 -11.87 1.83
N LEU A 116 45.39 -11.65 0.54
CA LEU A 116 44.45 -11.93 -0.56
C LEU A 116 44.74 -13.26 -1.27
N HIS A 117 45.67 -14.06 -0.76
CA HIS A 117 46.07 -15.35 -1.35
C HIS A 117 45.82 -16.54 -0.39
N TYR A 118 44.59 -16.64 0.15
CA TYR A 118 44.09 -17.91 0.70
C TYR A 118 42.63 -18.13 0.29
#